data_AF-A0AAW6ZGU0-F1
#
_entry.id   AF-A0AAW6ZGU0-F1
#
_cell.length_a   1.000
_cell.length_b   1.000
_cell.length_c   1.000
_cell.angle_alpha   90.00
_cell.angle_beta   90.00
_cell.angle_gamma   90.00
#
_symmetry.space_group_name_H-M   'P 1'
#
loop_
_entity.id
_entity.type
_entity.pdbx_description
1 polymer ?
#
loop_
_entity_poly.entity_id
_entity_poly.type
_entity_poly.pdbx_seq_one_letter_code
_entity_poly.pdbx_strand_id
1 'polypeptide(L)'
;MDKGNKPNRLLWILGIAAVAAFLIVLGLYISYFKNLSVTNDSATWGTFGDYLGGTLNPIISFLALIGLLYTIHQQSQEMQATREELKQAAEQQRQQVEQQSRQSEIFNLQQFESTFFSLLEQHNKIIEKIMMPIEAKRDSINNTGSIKNNNITSLSIKHDVIILIRNSYLRSFSDINKKNDFIVSTYHIANEIRSNHELRRYFITLFQILKFISIHLSNDKNKIKNLEIFATNNQESRKYLSEENLAPREKIYSNIVRASIPNEILHLLALNCLTMDKYSEAQGFRTFYNFQGLLNRYNFLEHLQLDKTDIVYASLGFNILWLFLAINIEDIRTAFGNSNLLEEIGKLITKESANKTISEIEEITSELEETKNEYQINIKSMDDKKLKLKSISSEEYINLSDTEKESSIPGYKIYKDESLPFELWSKKHIEYLNEYQQISRETLNKIDNSIIALQKIKYFLQNPKNQSN
;
A
#
# COMPACT_ATOMS: atom_id res chain seq x y z
N MET A 1 34.52 39.74 -26.37
CA MET A 1 35.14 40.60 -27.41
C MET A 1 35.14 42.02 -26.87
N ASP A 2 36.31 42.47 -26.45
CA ASP A 2 36.55 43.76 -25.81
C ASP A 2 36.48 44.88 -26.85
N LYS A 3 35.37 45.63 -26.88
CA LYS A 3 35.29 46.91 -27.60
C LYS A 3 35.69 48.00 -26.62
N GLY A 4 37.01 48.13 -26.46
CA GLY A 4 37.63 49.20 -25.71
C GLY A 4 37.00 50.56 -26.04
N ASN A 5 36.64 51.25 -24.96
CA ASN A 5 36.06 52.57 -24.89
C ASN A 5 36.93 53.59 -25.66
N LYS A 6 36.69 53.77 -26.96
CA LYS A 6 37.35 54.84 -27.73
C LYS A 6 36.69 56.15 -27.33
N PRO A 7 37.44 57.20 -26.94
CA PRO A 7 36.85 58.50 -26.65
C PRO A 7 36.05 58.95 -27.87
N ASN A 8 34.76 59.26 -27.66
CA ASN A 8 33.81 59.57 -28.73
C ASN A 8 34.38 60.70 -29.59
N ARG A 9 34.82 60.36 -30.81
CA ARG A 9 35.47 61.30 -31.75
C ARG A 9 34.62 62.55 -31.98
N LEU A 10 33.30 62.42 -31.87
CA LEU A 10 32.34 63.52 -31.94
C LEU A 10 32.55 64.58 -30.85
N LEU A 11 32.83 64.19 -29.60
CA LEU A 11 33.08 65.15 -28.51
C LEU A 11 34.36 65.94 -28.73
N TRP A 12 35.39 65.31 -29.28
CA TRP A 12 36.62 65.99 -29.70
C TRP A 12 36.38 66.94 -30.87
N ILE A 13 35.57 66.55 -31.86
CA ILE A 13 35.21 67.40 -32.99
C ILE A 13 34.40 68.63 -32.52
N LEU A 14 33.45 68.46 -31.61
CA LEU A 14 32.67 69.56 -31.02
C LEU A 14 33.56 70.50 -30.20
N GLY A 15 34.52 69.97 -29.44
CA GLY A 15 35.50 70.77 -28.71
C GLY A 15 36.41 71.60 -29.63
N ILE A 16 36.92 71.00 -30.71
CA ILE A 16 37.73 71.71 -31.72
C ILE A 16 36.90 72.77 -32.43
N ALA A 17 35.64 72.49 -32.77
CA ALA A 17 34.73 73.45 -33.39
C ALA A 17 34.45 74.65 -32.48
N ALA A 18 34.28 74.44 -31.17
CA ALA A 18 34.12 75.53 -30.20
C ALA A 18 35.37 76.42 -30.11
N VAL A 19 36.56 75.82 -30.08
CA VAL A 19 37.84 76.56 -30.08
C VAL A 19 38.05 77.33 -31.40
N ALA A 20 37.71 76.72 -32.53
CA ALA A 20 37.79 77.39 -33.84
C ALA A 20 36.82 78.57 -33.94
N ALA A 21 35.58 78.43 -33.48
CA ALA A 21 34.60 79.51 -33.44
C ALA A 21 35.09 80.69 -32.57
N PHE A 22 35.69 80.39 -31.40
CA PHE A 22 36.32 81.38 -30.54
C PHE A 22 37.44 82.16 -31.26
N LEU A 23 38.36 81.44 -31.90
CA LEU A 23 39.49 82.06 -32.63
C LEU A 23 39.03 82.89 -33.84
N ILE A 24 37.97 82.47 -34.53
CA ILE A 24 37.40 83.22 -35.66
C ILE A 24 36.77 84.53 -35.19
N VAL A 25 35.93 84.49 -34.15
CA VAL A 25 35.30 85.71 -33.61
C VAL A 25 36.35 86.66 -33.04
N LEU A 26 37.35 86.13 -32.34
CA LEU A 26 38.48 86.91 -31.83
C LEU A 26 39.31 87.55 -32.96
N GLY A 27 39.60 86.79 -34.02
CA GLY A 27 40.34 87.26 -35.18
C GLY A 27 39.59 88.34 -35.97
N LEU A 28 38.28 88.18 -36.15
CA LEU A 28 37.41 89.19 -36.78
C LEU A 28 37.36 90.48 -35.95
N TYR A 29 37.26 90.36 -34.62
CA TYR A 29 37.32 91.52 -33.72
C TYR A 29 38.64 92.28 -33.86
N ILE A 30 39.78 91.59 -33.74
CA ILE A 30 41.12 92.19 -33.87
C ILE A 30 41.31 92.83 -35.25
N SER A 31 40.82 92.19 -36.31
CA SER A 31 40.94 92.69 -37.68
C SER A 31 40.04 93.89 -37.99
N TYR A 32 38.91 94.05 -37.30
CA TYR A 32 37.99 95.17 -37.51
C TYR A 32 38.39 96.39 -36.66
N PHE A 33 38.88 96.15 -35.43
CA PHE A 33 39.27 97.19 -34.47
C PHE A 33 40.79 97.45 -34.45
N LYS A 34 41.45 97.49 -35.62
CA LYS A 34 42.92 97.47 -35.85
C LYS A 34 43.84 98.41 -35.04
N ASN A 35 43.33 99.28 -34.18
CA ASN A 35 44.10 100.09 -33.23
C ASN A 35 43.52 99.97 -31.81
N LEU A 36 43.67 98.79 -31.22
CA LEU A 36 43.39 98.57 -29.80
C LEU A 36 44.59 99.07 -28.97
N SER A 37 44.56 100.32 -28.52
CA SER A 37 45.37 100.71 -27.36
C SER A 37 44.79 99.99 -26.14
N VAL A 38 45.64 99.39 -25.30
CA VAL A 38 45.21 98.74 -24.05
C VAL A 38 44.68 99.84 -23.13
N THR A 39 43.36 100.02 -23.07
CA THR A 39 42.72 101.06 -22.26
C THR A 39 42.55 100.56 -20.82
N ASN A 40 42.77 101.45 -19.83
CA ASN A 40 42.48 101.17 -18.41
C ASN A 40 41.00 101.41 -18.05
N ASP A 41 40.14 101.62 -19.05
CA ASP A 41 38.72 101.92 -18.86
C ASP A 41 37.89 100.63 -18.86
N SER A 42 37.29 100.34 -17.70
CA SER A 42 36.49 99.15 -17.45
C SER A 42 35.28 99.02 -18.40
N ALA A 43 34.71 100.15 -18.86
CA ALA A 43 33.53 100.13 -19.73
C ALA A 43 33.84 99.54 -21.12
N THR A 44 35.02 99.83 -21.68
CA THR A 44 35.45 99.31 -22.99
C THR A 44 35.66 97.79 -22.95
N TRP A 45 36.21 97.28 -21.84
CA TRP A 45 36.31 95.83 -21.59
C TRP A 45 34.94 95.16 -21.42
N GLY A 46 33.96 95.88 -20.85
CA GLY A 46 32.56 95.46 -20.80
C GLY A 46 31.96 95.26 -22.20
N THR A 47 32.07 96.25 -23.09
CA THR A 47 31.53 96.16 -24.47
C THR A 47 32.22 95.07 -25.31
N PHE A 48 33.52 94.86 -25.11
CA PHE A 48 34.23 93.72 -25.72
C PHE A 48 33.69 92.38 -25.23
N GLY A 49 33.50 92.26 -23.91
CA GLY A 49 32.88 91.10 -23.28
C GLY A 49 31.47 90.83 -23.82
N ASP A 50 30.68 91.89 -24.07
CA ASP A 50 29.34 91.80 -24.64
C ASP A 50 29.36 91.33 -26.11
N TYR A 51 30.33 91.75 -26.92
CA TYR A 51 30.46 91.29 -28.31
C TYR A 51 30.90 89.82 -28.40
N LEU A 52 31.95 89.45 -27.65
CA LEU A 52 32.41 88.07 -27.57
C LEU A 52 31.33 87.18 -26.97
N GLY A 53 30.77 87.57 -25.83
CA GLY A 53 29.70 86.83 -25.15
C GLY A 53 28.43 86.74 -25.98
N GLY A 54 28.01 87.84 -26.64
CA GLY A 54 26.81 87.89 -27.47
C GLY A 54 26.89 87.04 -28.73
N THR A 55 28.09 86.85 -29.29
CA THR A 55 28.31 86.02 -30.49
C THR A 55 28.65 84.58 -30.14
N LEU A 56 29.49 84.35 -29.13
CA LEU A 56 29.96 83.02 -28.76
C LEU A 56 28.99 82.26 -27.88
N ASN A 57 28.24 82.92 -26.97
CA ASN A 57 27.30 82.19 -26.10
C ASN A 57 26.22 81.44 -26.89
N PRO A 58 25.60 82.00 -27.95
CA PRO A 58 24.66 81.23 -28.77
C PRO A 58 25.30 80.02 -29.47
N ILE A 59 26.53 80.17 -29.98
CA ILE A 59 27.27 79.09 -30.66
C ILE A 59 27.64 77.99 -29.66
N ILE A 60 28.22 78.37 -28.52
CA ILE A 60 28.62 77.44 -27.45
C ILE A 60 27.38 76.75 -26.87
N SER A 61 26.29 77.47 -26.64
CA SER A 61 25.02 76.89 -26.13
C SER A 61 24.42 75.90 -27.10
N PHE A 62 24.49 76.17 -28.42
CA PHE A 62 24.03 75.24 -29.44
C PHE A 62 24.91 73.98 -29.52
N LEU A 63 26.23 74.13 -29.49
CA LEU A 63 27.17 73.00 -29.43
C LEU A 63 26.97 72.16 -28.15
N ALA A 64 26.70 72.79 -27.02
CA ALA A 64 26.36 72.12 -25.76
C ALA A 64 25.04 71.34 -25.86
N LEU A 65 24.01 71.92 -26.50
CA LEU A 65 22.74 71.22 -26.76
C LEU A 65 22.95 69.98 -27.64
N ILE A 66 23.76 70.07 -28.71
CA ILE A 66 24.10 68.92 -29.56
C ILE A 66 24.83 67.84 -28.75
N GLY A 67 25.81 68.23 -27.93
CA GLY A 67 26.53 67.31 -27.06
C GLY A 67 25.60 66.59 -26.07
N LEU A 68 24.63 67.32 -25.49
CA LEU A 68 23.62 66.76 -24.60
C LEU A 68 22.68 65.79 -25.34
N LEU A 69 22.16 66.16 -26.51
CA LEU A 69 21.30 65.30 -27.33
C LEU A 69 22.03 64.00 -27.73
N TYR A 70 23.30 64.10 -28.10
CA TYR A 70 24.12 62.92 -28.40
C TYR A 70 24.31 62.02 -27.17
N THR A 71 24.55 62.61 -26.01
CA THR A 71 24.67 61.87 -24.74
C THR A 71 23.36 61.15 -24.39
N ILE A 72 22.21 61.82 -24.52
CA ILE A 72 20.89 61.21 -24.32
C ILE A 72 20.66 60.06 -25.32
N HIS A 73 21.04 60.25 -26.58
CA HIS A 73 20.93 59.20 -27.59
C HIS A 73 21.76 57.96 -27.24
N GLN A 74 23.03 58.17 -26.85
CA GLN A 74 23.91 57.09 -26.42
C GLN A 74 23.37 56.35 -25.19
N GLN A 75 22.90 57.11 -24.17
CA GLN A 75 22.27 56.54 -22.98
C GLN A 75 21.02 55.72 -23.32
N SER A 76 20.21 56.20 -24.27
CA SER A 76 19.04 55.45 -24.74
C SER A 76 19.40 54.11 -25.38
N GLN A 77 20.46 54.08 -26.20
CA GLN A 77 20.96 52.84 -26.79
C GLN A 77 21.50 51.86 -25.73
N GLU A 78 22.28 52.35 -24.76
CA GLU A 78 22.80 51.52 -23.67
C GLU A 78 21.67 50.94 -22.80
N MET A 79 20.62 51.71 -22.53
CA MET A 79 19.42 51.21 -21.83
C MET A 79 18.67 50.17 -22.65
N GLN A 80 18.59 50.30 -23.97
CA GLN A 80 17.98 49.29 -24.84
C GLN A 80 18.79 47.99 -24.81
N ALA A 81 20.11 48.07 -24.98
CA ALA A 81 21.00 46.91 -24.89
C ALA A 81 20.91 46.22 -23.51
N THR A 82 20.91 47.01 -22.43
CA THR A 82 20.73 46.49 -21.06
C THR A 82 19.38 45.77 -20.89
N ARG A 83 18.29 46.33 -21.42
CA ARG A 83 16.97 45.69 -21.38
C ARG A 83 16.95 44.38 -22.16
N GLU A 84 17.62 44.32 -23.31
CA GLU A 84 17.74 43.10 -24.11
C GLU A 84 18.55 42.03 -23.37
N GLU A 85 19.67 42.38 -22.76
CA GLU A 85 20.48 41.46 -21.95
C GLU A 85 19.69 40.94 -20.74
N LEU A 86 18.96 41.81 -20.02
CA LEU A 86 18.09 41.40 -18.92
C LEU A 86 16.97 40.46 -19.37
N LYS A 87 16.38 40.71 -20.55
CA LYS A 87 15.36 39.83 -21.11
C LYS A 87 15.94 38.46 -21.47
N GLN A 88 17.13 38.43 -22.07
CA GLN A 88 17.84 37.18 -22.37
C GLN A 88 18.22 36.42 -21.09
N ALA A 89 18.72 37.12 -20.07
CA ALA A 89 19.05 36.54 -18.78
C ALA A 89 17.81 35.94 -18.09
N ALA A 90 16.67 36.64 -18.12
CA ALA A 90 15.41 36.14 -17.59
C ALA A 90 14.92 34.88 -18.31
N GLU A 91 15.08 34.82 -19.64
CA GLU A 91 14.73 33.65 -20.44
C GLU A 91 15.65 32.46 -20.15
N GLN A 92 16.96 32.69 -20.09
CA GLN A 92 17.93 31.66 -19.69
C GLN A 92 17.65 31.12 -18.29
N GLN A 93 17.30 31.99 -17.34
CA GLN A 93 16.93 31.59 -15.98
C GLN A 93 15.66 30.72 -15.98
N ARG A 94 14.64 31.07 -16.78
CA ARG A 94 13.43 30.24 -16.93
C ARG A 94 13.75 28.85 -17.46
N GLN A 95 14.56 28.78 -18.51
CA GLN A 95 15.00 27.50 -19.08
C GLN A 95 15.82 26.68 -18.07
N GLN A 96 16.67 27.33 -17.28
CA GLN A 96 17.45 26.67 -16.23
C GLN A 96 16.55 26.10 -15.12
N VAL A 97 15.54 26.85 -14.66
CA VAL A 97 14.57 26.35 -13.66
C VAL A 97 13.79 25.16 -14.21
N GLU A 98 13.37 25.20 -15.47
CA GLU A 98 12.67 24.08 -16.11
C GLU A 98 13.57 22.85 -16.22
N GLN A 99 14.82 23.02 -16.66
CA GLN A 99 15.81 21.93 -16.71
C GLN A 99 16.08 21.34 -15.33
N GLN A 100 16.21 22.19 -14.31
CA GLN A 100 16.41 21.75 -12.93
C GLN A 100 15.20 20.96 -12.41
N SER A 101 13.98 21.38 -12.75
CA SER A 101 12.76 20.64 -12.41
C SER A 101 12.75 19.26 -13.06
N ARG A 102 13.04 19.16 -14.36
CA ARG A 102 13.14 17.88 -15.07
C ARG A 102 14.25 16.99 -14.50
N GLN A 103 15.40 17.57 -14.16
CA GLN A 103 16.50 16.84 -13.55
C GLN A 103 16.12 16.29 -12.17
N SER A 104 15.39 17.07 -11.37
CA SER A 104 14.84 16.64 -10.08
C SER A 104 13.89 15.45 -10.25
N GLU A 105 12.99 15.48 -11.25
CA GLU A 105 12.09 14.37 -11.55
C GLU A 105 12.84 13.09 -11.96
N ILE A 106 13.85 13.21 -12.82
CA ILE A 106 14.70 12.08 -13.24
C ILE A 106 15.45 11.50 -12.05
N PHE A 107 16.05 12.36 -11.21
CA PHE A 107 16.77 11.94 -10.02
C PHE A 107 15.86 11.20 -9.03
N ASN A 108 14.66 11.72 -8.77
CA ASN A 108 13.69 11.09 -7.89
C ASN A 108 13.27 9.70 -8.42
N LEU A 109 13.08 9.57 -9.74
CA LEU A 109 12.78 8.28 -10.35
C LEU A 109 13.95 7.30 -10.24
N GLN A 110 15.19 7.74 -10.47
CA GLN A 110 16.38 6.90 -10.31
C GLN A 110 16.57 6.43 -8.87
N GLN A 111 16.32 7.30 -7.89
CA GLN A 111 16.38 6.93 -6.47
C GLN A 111 15.32 5.89 -6.11
N PHE A 112 14.10 6.07 -6.64
CA PHE A 112 13.04 5.07 -6.52
C PHE A 112 13.45 3.73 -7.13
N GLU A 113 13.91 3.73 -8.39
CA GLU A 113 14.30 2.52 -9.12
C GLU A 113 15.43 1.77 -8.42
N SER A 114 16.47 2.46 -7.96
CA SER A 114 17.56 1.87 -7.19
C SER A 114 17.06 1.15 -5.93
N THR A 115 16.17 1.81 -5.17
CA THR A 115 15.56 1.22 -3.97
C THR A 115 14.66 0.05 -4.32
N PHE A 116 13.82 0.20 -5.36
CA PHE A 116 12.91 -0.84 -5.85
C PHE A 116 13.67 -2.10 -6.27
N PHE A 117 14.70 -1.98 -7.10
CA PHE A 117 15.47 -3.13 -7.57
C PHE A 117 16.28 -3.78 -6.45
N SER A 118 16.77 -3.02 -5.48
CA SER A 118 17.40 -3.58 -4.28
C SER A 118 16.41 -4.41 -3.45
N LEU A 119 15.18 -3.91 -3.24
CA LEU A 119 14.14 -4.69 -2.55
C LEU A 119 13.73 -5.92 -3.36
N LEU A 120 13.61 -5.81 -4.68
CA LEU A 120 13.29 -6.93 -5.58
C LEU A 120 14.39 -8.00 -5.55
N GLU A 121 15.66 -7.60 -5.48
CA GLU A 121 16.78 -8.54 -5.33
C GLU A 121 16.70 -9.30 -4.00
N GLN A 122 16.39 -8.61 -2.89
CA GLN A 122 16.17 -9.27 -1.59
C GLN A 122 14.97 -10.22 -1.63
N HIS A 123 13.89 -9.81 -2.28
CA HIS A 123 12.72 -10.65 -2.51
C HIS A 123 13.08 -11.93 -3.28
N ASN A 124 13.83 -11.80 -4.38
CA ASN A 124 14.24 -12.94 -5.20
C ASN A 124 15.16 -13.90 -4.44
N LYS A 125 16.10 -13.38 -3.63
CA LYS A 125 16.94 -14.23 -2.76
C LYS A 125 16.12 -15.04 -1.76
N ILE A 126 15.04 -14.47 -1.23
CA ILE A 126 14.13 -15.20 -0.33
C ILE A 126 13.35 -16.26 -1.12
N ILE A 127 12.85 -15.95 -2.32
CA ILE A 127 12.19 -16.93 -3.20
C ILE A 127 13.12 -18.09 -3.50
N GLU A 128 14.36 -17.82 -3.93
CA GLU A 128 15.34 -18.86 -4.23
C GLU A 128 15.54 -19.79 -3.05
N LYS A 129 15.70 -19.23 -1.84
CA LYS A 129 15.83 -20.02 -0.60
C LYS A 129 14.58 -20.86 -0.28
N ILE A 130 13.39 -20.32 -0.52
CA ILE A 130 12.11 -21.00 -0.30
C ILE A 130 11.87 -22.11 -1.35
N MET A 131 12.35 -21.91 -2.57
CA MET A 131 12.19 -22.81 -3.71
C MET A 131 13.33 -23.82 -3.86
N MET A 132 14.39 -23.75 -3.03
CA MET A 132 15.47 -24.74 -3.05
C MET A 132 14.89 -26.16 -2.84
N PRO A 133 15.23 -27.13 -3.70
CA PRO A 133 14.83 -28.52 -3.50
C PRO A 133 15.31 -29.03 -2.14
N ILE A 134 14.41 -29.69 -1.40
CA ILE A 134 14.65 -30.21 -0.04
C ILE A 134 15.84 -31.20 0.03
N GLU A 135 16.32 -31.71 -1.11
CA GLU A 135 17.43 -32.67 -1.21
C GLU A 135 18.73 -32.17 -0.53
N ALA A 136 19.05 -30.87 -0.57
CA ALA A 136 20.25 -30.33 0.06
C ALA A 136 20.20 -30.29 1.61
N LYS A 137 19.01 -30.48 2.22
CA LYS A 137 18.84 -30.44 3.68
C LYS A 137 18.99 -31.81 4.35
N ARG A 138 19.18 -32.88 3.56
CA ARG A 138 19.30 -34.26 4.07
C ARG A 138 20.71 -34.72 4.38
N ASP A 139 21.72 -34.11 3.76
CA ASP A 139 23.12 -34.47 4.02
C ASP A 139 23.57 -34.10 5.44
N SER A 140 22.84 -33.23 6.15
CA SER A 140 23.08 -32.93 7.57
C SER A 140 22.34 -33.84 8.55
N ILE A 141 21.33 -34.61 8.10
CA ILE A 141 20.50 -35.48 8.95
C ILE A 141 20.88 -36.97 8.81
N ASN A 142 21.48 -37.37 7.69
CA ASN A 142 21.86 -38.76 7.42
C ASN A 142 22.97 -39.33 8.34
N ASN A 143 23.55 -38.55 9.25
CA ASN A 143 24.51 -39.05 10.26
C ASN A 143 23.85 -39.65 11.51
N THR A 144 22.53 -39.66 11.63
CA THR A 144 21.82 -40.41 12.68
C THR A 144 20.81 -41.35 12.06
N GLY A 145 21.14 -42.64 12.09
CA GLY A 145 20.55 -43.67 11.25
C GLY A 145 19.04 -43.90 11.39
N SER A 146 18.52 -44.49 10.32
CA SER A 146 17.22 -45.15 10.15
C SER A 146 16.02 -44.24 9.89
N ILE A 147 15.60 -44.18 8.61
CA ILE A 147 14.39 -44.86 8.09
C ILE A 147 14.46 -44.80 6.55
N LYS A 148 14.53 -45.98 5.91
CA LYS A 148 14.17 -46.18 4.51
C LYS A 148 12.66 -46.35 4.45
N ASN A 149 11.95 -45.48 3.72
CA ASN A 149 10.68 -45.79 3.07
C ASN A 149 10.42 -44.84 1.90
N ASN A 150 9.82 -45.42 0.86
CA ASN A 150 9.84 -45.01 -0.54
C ASN A 150 8.93 -43.81 -0.87
N ASN A 151 9.27 -43.12 -1.97
CA ASN A 151 8.58 -42.01 -2.65
C ASN A 151 8.68 -40.65 -1.96
N ILE A 152 9.86 -40.05 -2.01
CA ILE A 152 10.03 -38.62 -1.71
C ILE A 152 10.27 -37.95 -3.04
N THR A 153 9.18 -37.70 -3.77
CA THR A 153 9.14 -36.57 -4.68
C THR A 153 9.59 -35.36 -3.89
N SER A 154 10.53 -34.58 -4.41
CA SER A 154 10.93 -33.29 -3.84
C SER A 154 9.68 -32.42 -3.63
N LEU A 155 9.08 -32.49 -2.44
CA LEU A 155 7.87 -31.75 -2.13
C LEU A 155 8.24 -30.28 -2.07
N SER A 156 7.59 -29.45 -2.89
CA SER A 156 7.76 -28.00 -2.81
C SER A 156 7.20 -27.50 -1.48
N ILE A 157 7.63 -26.31 -1.03
CA ILE A 157 7.10 -25.70 0.19
C ILE A 157 5.56 -25.58 0.17
N LYS A 158 4.97 -25.38 -1.01
CA LYS A 158 3.51 -25.38 -1.22
C LYS A 158 2.93 -26.69 -0.72
N HIS A 159 3.49 -27.82 -1.17
CA HIS A 159 2.97 -29.12 -0.84
C HIS A 159 3.08 -29.42 0.67
N ASP A 160 4.23 -29.12 1.29
CA ASP A 160 4.42 -29.30 2.74
C ASP A 160 3.39 -28.50 3.55
N VAL A 161 3.23 -27.22 3.22
CA VAL A 161 2.27 -26.34 3.92
C VAL A 161 0.84 -26.81 3.71
N ILE A 162 0.46 -27.19 2.49
CA ILE A 162 -0.89 -27.70 2.20
C ILE A 162 -1.17 -29.01 2.93
N ILE A 163 -0.19 -29.93 3.03
CA ILE A 163 -0.31 -31.14 3.86
C ILE A 163 -0.54 -30.79 5.33
N LEU A 164 0.24 -29.85 5.88
CA LEU A 164 0.10 -29.45 7.28
C LEU A 164 -1.28 -28.84 7.55
N ILE A 165 -1.75 -27.95 6.67
CA ILE A 165 -3.09 -27.38 6.75
C ILE A 165 -4.15 -28.48 6.72
N ARG A 166 -4.06 -29.42 5.76
CA ARG A 166 -4.97 -30.57 5.66
C ARG A 166 -5.00 -31.39 6.94
N ASN A 167 -3.83 -31.73 7.49
CA ASN A 167 -3.72 -32.54 8.70
C ASN A 167 -4.33 -31.82 9.91
N SER A 168 -4.19 -30.50 9.99
CA SER A 168 -4.82 -29.68 11.04
C SER A 168 -6.34 -29.75 10.98
N TYR A 169 -6.94 -29.63 9.78
CA TYR A 169 -8.38 -29.81 9.63
C TYR A 169 -8.85 -31.26 9.90
N LEU A 170 -8.09 -32.27 9.46
CA LEU A 170 -8.43 -33.67 9.72
C LEU A 170 -8.38 -34.02 11.21
N ARG A 171 -7.45 -33.42 11.98
CA ARG A 171 -7.40 -33.59 13.44
C ARG A 171 -8.63 -33.00 14.12
N SER A 172 -8.98 -31.77 13.75
CA SER A 172 -10.23 -31.14 14.18
C SER A 172 -11.47 -31.98 13.86
N PHE A 173 -11.44 -32.77 12.78
CA PHE A 173 -12.48 -33.72 12.42
C PHE A 173 -12.52 -34.95 13.36
N SER A 174 -11.37 -35.56 13.64
CA SER A 174 -11.32 -36.74 14.53
C SER A 174 -11.69 -36.45 15.98
N ASP A 175 -11.50 -35.21 16.45
CA ASP A 175 -11.84 -34.77 17.80
C ASP A 175 -13.30 -34.26 17.94
N ILE A 176 -14.16 -34.41 16.91
CA ILE A 176 -15.63 -34.14 17.03
C ILE A 176 -16.23 -34.94 18.19
N ASN A 177 -15.76 -36.17 18.41
CA ASN A 177 -16.17 -37.01 19.55
C ASN A 177 -15.76 -36.43 20.92
N LYS A 178 -14.88 -35.43 20.97
CA LYS A 178 -14.53 -34.62 22.15
C LYS A 178 -15.18 -33.23 22.10
N LYS A 179 -16.38 -33.10 21.52
CA LYS A 179 -17.32 -31.96 21.62
C LYS A 179 -16.83 -30.53 21.29
N ASN A 180 -15.54 -30.21 21.11
CA ASN A 180 -15.09 -28.80 21.09
C ASN A 180 -14.37 -28.29 19.82
N ASP A 181 -13.93 -29.12 18.88
CA ASP A 181 -12.81 -28.68 18.01
C ASP A 181 -13.02 -28.67 16.49
N PHE A 182 -14.21 -29.00 15.95
CA PHE A 182 -14.42 -28.89 14.50
C PHE A 182 -14.87 -27.48 14.09
N ILE A 183 -13.97 -26.76 13.41
CA ILE A 183 -14.25 -25.44 12.83
C ILE A 183 -13.54 -25.35 11.49
N VAL A 184 -14.30 -25.18 10.40
CA VAL A 184 -13.71 -24.70 9.13
C VAL A 184 -13.31 -23.23 9.36
N SER A 185 -12.04 -23.03 9.74
CA SER A 185 -11.53 -21.73 10.16
C SER A 185 -10.28 -21.34 9.39
N THR A 186 -10.12 -20.03 9.14
CA THR A 186 -8.87 -19.43 8.64
C THR A 186 -7.69 -19.61 9.60
N TYR A 187 -7.95 -20.00 10.85
CA TYR A 187 -6.94 -20.24 11.88
C TYR A 187 -5.89 -21.24 11.41
N HIS A 188 -6.29 -22.41 10.91
CA HIS A 188 -5.34 -23.45 10.52
C HIS A 188 -4.43 -22.98 9.38
N ILE A 189 -4.99 -22.24 8.42
CA ILE A 189 -4.23 -21.64 7.32
C ILE A 189 -3.24 -20.61 7.84
N ALA A 190 -3.72 -19.65 8.63
CA ALA A 190 -2.91 -18.58 9.17
C ALA A 190 -1.81 -19.15 10.07
N ASN A 191 -2.12 -20.17 10.88
CA ASN A 191 -1.18 -20.83 11.78
C ASN A 191 -0.04 -21.48 11.00
N GLU A 192 -0.33 -22.29 9.98
CA GLU A 192 0.73 -22.97 9.23
C GLU A 192 1.56 -21.98 8.38
N ILE A 193 0.91 -21.05 7.68
CA ILE A 193 1.61 -20.11 6.79
C ILE A 193 2.43 -19.09 7.60
N ARG A 194 1.85 -18.49 8.65
CA ARG A 194 2.49 -17.39 9.39
C ARG A 194 3.51 -17.88 10.41
N SER A 195 3.44 -19.14 10.83
CA SER A 195 4.47 -19.75 11.69
C SER A 195 5.74 -20.12 10.91
N ASN A 196 5.64 -20.31 9.58
CA ASN A 196 6.81 -20.53 8.74
C ASN A 196 7.62 -19.23 8.59
N HIS A 197 8.81 -19.19 9.19
CA HIS A 197 9.65 -18.00 9.25
C HIS A 197 10.04 -17.46 7.86
N GLU A 198 10.33 -18.32 6.89
CA GLU A 198 10.73 -17.89 5.54
C GLU A 198 9.53 -17.33 4.76
N LEU A 199 8.37 -18.00 4.82
CA LEU A 199 7.14 -17.48 4.19
C LEU A 199 6.69 -16.17 4.83
N ARG A 200 6.74 -16.06 6.15
CA ARG A 200 6.44 -14.82 6.86
C ARG A 200 7.37 -13.70 6.41
N ARG A 201 8.68 -13.94 6.37
CA ARG A 201 9.66 -12.96 5.89
C ARG A 201 9.37 -12.55 4.45
N TYR A 202 9.10 -13.51 3.58
CA TYR A 202 8.75 -13.28 2.19
C TYR A 202 7.53 -12.39 2.02
N PHE A 203 6.40 -12.73 2.65
CA PHE A 203 5.16 -11.97 2.52
C PHE A 203 5.27 -10.56 3.10
N ILE A 204 6.06 -10.37 4.16
CA ILE A 204 6.37 -9.03 4.68
C ILE A 204 7.16 -8.24 3.63
N THR A 205 8.21 -8.81 3.04
CA THR A 205 9.00 -8.15 2.00
C THR A 205 8.16 -7.80 0.78
N LEU A 206 7.32 -8.73 0.30
CA LEU A 206 6.40 -8.50 -0.80
C LEU A 206 5.43 -7.35 -0.49
N PHE A 207 4.82 -7.35 0.70
CA PHE A 207 3.96 -6.25 1.15
C PHE A 207 4.71 -4.92 1.16
N GLN A 208 5.96 -4.86 1.64
CA GLN A 208 6.74 -3.63 1.63
C GLN A 208 7.04 -3.14 0.22
N ILE A 209 7.32 -4.03 -0.74
CA ILE A 209 7.54 -3.66 -2.14
C ILE A 209 6.27 -3.06 -2.74
N LEU A 210 5.12 -3.72 -2.56
CA LEU A 210 3.84 -3.22 -3.09
C LEU A 210 3.44 -1.89 -2.45
N LYS A 211 3.64 -1.75 -1.13
CA LYS A 211 3.45 -0.48 -0.41
C LYS A 211 4.40 0.61 -0.91
N PHE A 212 5.66 0.25 -1.19
CA PHE A 212 6.66 1.18 -1.70
C PHE A 212 6.26 1.75 -3.06
N ILE A 213 5.81 0.88 -3.98
CA ILE A 213 5.24 1.23 -5.29
C ILE A 213 4.05 2.19 -5.10
N SER A 214 3.08 1.81 -4.28
CA SER A 214 1.84 2.58 -4.11
C SER A 214 2.08 3.96 -3.51
N ILE A 215 3.08 4.13 -2.64
CA ILE A 215 3.38 5.43 -2.02
C ILE A 215 4.18 6.32 -2.97
N HIS A 216 5.22 5.79 -3.62
CA HIS A 216 6.20 6.62 -4.32
C HIS A 216 5.84 6.92 -5.77
N LEU A 217 4.98 6.10 -6.39
CA LEU A 217 4.56 6.30 -7.78
C LEU A 217 3.14 6.87 -7.90
N SER A 218 2.45 7.06 -6.77
CA SER A 218 1.20 7.80 -6.71
C SER A 218 1.43 9.32 -6.77
N ASN A 219 0.45 10.06 -7.31
CA ASN A 219 0.47 11.53 -7.34
C ASN A 219 0.56 12.13 -5.92
N ASP A 220 1.09 13.35 -5.77
CA ASP A 220 1.39 13.98 -4.46
C ASP A 220 0.22 13.96 -3.47
N LYS A 221 -1.02 14.23 -3.94
CA LYS A 221 -2.23 14.14 -3.11
C LYS A 221 -2.46 12.73 -2.56
N ASN A 222 -2.26 11.72 -3.40
CA ASN A 222 -2.43 10.32 -3.03
C ASN A 222 -1.28 9.85 -2.14
N LYS A 223 -0.06 10.36 -2.32
CA LYS A 223 1.10 9.99 -1.50
C LYS A 223 0.88 10.25 -0.01
N ILE A 224 0.40 11.45 0.35
CA ILE A 224 0.09 11.82 1.75
C ILE A 224 -1.03 10.94 2.29
N LYS A 225 -2.12 10.82 1.53
CA LYS A 225 -3.28 10.00 1.91
C LYS A 225 -2.93 8.53 2.08
N ASN A 226 -2.07 7.98 1.21
CA ASN A 226 -1.60 6.60 1.29
C ASN A 226 -0.81 6.38 2.60
N LEU A 227 0.07 7.30 2.99
CA LEU A 227 0.83 7.21 4.24
C LEU A 227 -0.07 7.11 5.48
N GLU A 228 -1.13 7.93 5.54
CA GLU A 228 -2.10 7.90 6.64
C GLU A 228 -2.91 6.60 6.65
N ILE A 229 -3.37 6.17 5.47
CA ILE A 229 -4.24 4.99 5.34
C ILE A 229 -3.51 3.69 5.68
N PHE A 230 -2.22 3.58 5.37
CA PHE A 230 -1.46 2.38 5.76
C PHE A 230 -1.34 2.20 7.28
N ALA A 231 -1.57 3.23 8.09
CA ALA A 231 -1.48 3.14 9.54
C ALA A 231 -2.70 2.45 10.18
N THR A 232 -3.88 2.47 9.53
CA THR A 232 -5.12 1.97 10.14
C THR A 232 -5.33 0.47 9.96
N ASN A 233 -4.91 -0.10 8.82
CA ASN A 233 -5.05 -1.52 8.47
C ASN A 233 -6.43 -2.10 8.83
N ASN A 234 -7.48 -1.50 8.29
CA ASN A 234 -8.88 -1.86 8.50
C ASN A 234 -9.65 -1.98 7.17
N GLN A 235 -10.94 -2.33 7.23
CA GLN A 235 -11.77 -2.50 6.04
C GLN A 235 -11.84 -1.24 5.15
N GLU A 236 -11.81 -0.04 5.74
CA GLU A 236 -11.80 1.23 5.01
C GLU A 236 -10.49 1.41 4.22
N SER A 237 -9.35 1.13 4.85
CA SER A 237 -8.05 1.19 4.18
C SER A 237 -7.95 0.23 3.00
N ARG A 238 -8.47 -1.00 3.15
CA ARG A 238 -8.58 -1.96 2.05
C ARG A 238 -9.38 -1.39 0.89
N LYS A 239 -10.57 -0.85 1.18
CA LYS A 239 -11.48 -0.29 0.18
C LYS A 239 -10.78 0.80 -0.62
N TYR A 240 -10.19 1.78 0.07
CA TYR A 240 -9.48 2.88 -0.57
C TYR A 240 -8.30 2.39 -1.42
N LEU A 241 -7.47 1.49 -0.89
CA LEU A 241 -6.31 0.97 -1.63
C LEU A 241 -6.74 0.18 -2.89
N SER A 242 -7.90 -0.47 -2.83
CA SER A 242 -8.48 -1.22 -3.95
C SER A 242 -9.03 -0.32 -5.07
N GLU A 243 -9.17 0.99 -4.87
CA GLU A 243 -9.76 1.90 -5.87
C GLU A 243 -8.88 2.07 -7.13
N GLU A 244 -9.53 2.07 -8.31
CA GLU A 244 -8.92 1.92 -9.64
C GLU A 244 -8.10 3.10 -10.17
N ASN A 245 -7.92 4.19 -9.39
CA ASN A 245 -7.05 5.30 -9.80
C ASN A 245 -5.57 4.89 -9.70
N LEU A 246 -5.16 4.05 -10.64
CA LEU A 246 -3.84 3.47 -10.76
C LEU A 246 -3.00 4.31 -11.71
N ALA A 247 -1.93 4.91 -11.18
CA ALA A 247 -0.97 5.58 -12.04
C ALA A 247 -0.32 4.54 -13.00
N PRO A 248 -0.12 4.85 -14.30
CA PRO A 248 0.47 3.89 -15.24
C PRO A 248 1.81 3.31 -14.79
N ARG A 249 2.64 4.12 -14.10
CA ARG A 249 3.93 3.67 -13.54
C ARG A 249 3.73 2.60 -12.46
N GLU A 250 2.74 2.74 -11.57
CA GLU A 250 2.45 1.71 -10.55
C GLU A 250 2.16 0.35 -11.20
N LYS A 251 1.38 0.31 -12.29
CA LYS A 251 1.08 -0.94 -12.99
C LYS A 251 2.33 -1.59 -13.58
N ILE A 252 3.25 -0.80 -14.16
CA ILE A 252 4.51 -1.32 -14.72
C ILE A 252 5.32 -2.01 -13.62
N TYR A 253 5.58 -1.33 -12.51
CA TYR A 253 6.40 -1.87 -11.44
C TYR A 253 5.73 -3.04 -10.70
N SER A 254 4.43 -2.96 -10.43
CA SER A 254 3.70 -4.08 -9.83
C SER A 254 3.69 -5.32 -10.73
N ASN A 255 3.61 -5.16 -12.06
CA ASN A 255 3.73 -6.26 -13.01
C ASN A 255 5.12 -6.89 -13.00
N ILE A 256 6.20 -6.11 -12.85
CA ILE A 256 7.57 -6.64 -12.71
C ILE A 256 7.65 -7.53 -11.46
N VAL A 257 7.14 -7.07 -10.32
CA VAL A 257 7.12 -7.87 -9.09
C VAL A 257 6.31 -9.14 -9.30
N ARG A 258 5.09 -9.03 -9.84
CA ARG A 258 4.20 -10.17 -10.09
C ARG A 258 4.84 -11.24 -10.98
N ALA A 259 5.55 -10.82 -12.03
CA ALA A 259 6.26 -11.73 -12.94
C ALA A 259 7.43 -12.48 -12.27
N SER A 260 7.97 -11.96 -11.17
CA SER A 260 9.04 -12.61 -10.41
C SER A 260 8.57 -13.69 -9.44
N ILE A 261 7.25 -13.87 -9.27
CA ILE A 261 6.68 -14.75 -8.24
C ILE A 261 6.24 -16.08 -8.87
N PRO A 262 6.78 -17.22 -8.41
CA PRO A 262 6.32 -18.54 -8.83
C PRO A 262 4.85 -18.78 -8.49
N ASN A 263 4.18 -19.60 -9.30
CA ASN A 263 2.77 -19.91 -9.13
C ASN A 263 2.48 -20.57 -7.76
N GLU A 264 3.41 -21.37 -7.24
CA GLU A 264 3.34 -21.99 -5.90
C GLU A 264 3.27 -20.96 -4.78
N ILE A 265 3.92 -19.81 -4.97
CA ILE A 265 3.94 -18.74 -3.98
C ILE A 265 2.69 -17.86 -4.10
N LEU A 266 2.14 -17.67 -5.31
CA LEU A 266 0.87 -16.98 -5.52
C LEU A 266 -0.28 -17.71 -4.80
N HIS A 267 -0.27 -19.05 -4.85
CA HIS A 267 -1.17 -19.90 -4.07
C HIS A 267 -1.13 -19.60 -2.57
N LEU A 268 0.06 -19.65 -1.97
CA LEU A 268 0.24 -19.38 -0.54
C LEU A 268 -0.07 -17.92 -0.20
N LEU A 269 0.18 -16.98 -1.12
CA LEU A 269 -0.15 -15.56 -0.97
C LEU A 269 -1.67 -15.36 -0.86
N ALA A 270 -2.44 -15.98 -1.75
CA ALA A 270 -3.89 -15.92 -1.71
C ALA A 270 -4.44 -16.43 -0.37
N LEU A 271 -3.92 -17.56 0.11
CA LEU A 271 -4.29 -18.13 1.42
C LEU A 271 -3.88 -17.24 2.61
N ASN A 272 -2.69 -16.64 2.57
CA ASN A 272 -2.20 -15.75 3.64
C ASN A 272 -3.07 -14.48 3.80
N CYS A 273 -3.66 -14.04 2.69
CA CYS A 273 -4.48 -12.82 2.60
C CYS A 273 -5.98 -13.06 2.77
N LEU A 274 -6.41 -14.26 3.18
CA LEU A 274 -7.81 -14.52 3.55
C LEU A 274 -8.24 -13.69 4.76
N THR A 275 -9.52 -13.33 4.81
CA THR A 275 -10.10 -12.60 5.94
C THR A 275 -10.27 -13.54 7.13
N MET A 276 -9.77 -13.11 8.29
CA MET A 276 -9.84 -13.89 9.52
C MET A 276 -11.28 -14.01 10.00
N ASP A 277 -11.72 -15.22 10.32
CA ASP A 277 -12.98 -15.43 11.03
C ASP A 277 -12.85 -15.04 12.52
N LYS A 278 -14.00 -14.96 13.22
CA LYS A 278 -14.06 -14.58 14.64
C LYS A 278 -13.21 -15.47 15.55
N TYR A 279 -13.10 -16.76 15.24
CA TYR A 279 -12.28 -17.68 16.03
C TYR A 279 -10.80 -17.37 15.86
N SER A 280 -10.36 -17.16 14.62
CA SER A 280 -8.99 -16.78 14.28
C SER A 280 -8.60 -15.46 14.95
N GLU A 281 -9.51 -14.48 14.96
CA GLU A 281 -9.31 -13.21 15.67
C GLU A 281 -9.18 -13.39 17.19
N ALA A 282 -9.99 -14.26 17.80
CA ALA A 282 -9.89 -14.60 19.22
C ALA A 282 -8.54 -15.26 19.57
N GLN A 283 -7.94 -16.00 18.62
CA GLN A 283 -6.59 -16.56 18.75
C GLN A 283 -5.46 -15.55 18.47
N GLY A 284 -5.80 -14.28 18.22
CA GLY A 284 -4.84 -13.20 18.00
C GLY A 284 -4.39 -13.00 16.55
N PHE A 285 -4.93 -13.77 15.60
CA PHE A 285 -4.67 -13.53 14.18
C PHE A 285 -5.46 -12.33 13.67
N ARG A 286 -4.81 -11.47 12.88
CA ARG A 286 -5.45 -10.31 12.25
C ARG A 286 -5.52 -10.45 10.75
N THR A 287 -6.55 -9.87 10.15
CA THR A 287 -6.67 -9.72 8.69
C THR A 287 -5.68 -8.67 8.18
N PHE A 288 -5.02 -8.97 7.07
CA PHE A 288 -4.08 -8.05 6.41
C PHE A 288 -4.80 -7.15 5.41
N TYR A 289 -5.70 -6.29 5.89
CA TYR A 289 -6.55 -5.43 5.07
C TYR A 289 -5.79 -4.59 4.04
N ASN A 290 -4.67 -3.98 4.44
CA ASN A 290 -3.84 -3.19 3.52
C ASN A 290 -3.21 -4.07 2.42
N PHE A 291 -2.86 -5.31 2.76
CA PHE A 291 -2.29 -6.24 1.79
C PHE A 291 -3.35 -6.69 0.80
N GLN A 292 -4.55 -7.04 1.28
CA GLN A 292 -5.71 -7.32 0.41
C GLN A 292 -5.96 -6.15 -0.56
N GLY A 293 -5.94 -4.92 -0.06
CA GLY A 293 -6.14 -3.72 -0.88
C GLY A 293 -5.08 -3.55 -1.98
N LEU A 294 -3.80 -3.82 -1.67
CA LEU A 294 -2.72 -3.78 -2.65
C LEU A 294 -2.80 -4.91 -3.68
N LEU A 295 -3.20 -6.12 -3.28
CA LEU A 295 -3.42 -7.23 -4.21
C LEU A 295 -4.52 -6.89 -5.22
N ASN A 296 -5.61 -6.32 -4.72
CA ASN A 296 -6.74 -5.83 -5.52
C ASN A 296 -6.32 -4.72 -6.47
N ARG A 297 -5.62 -3.69 -5.96
CA ARG A 297 -5.12 -2.54 -6.74
C ARG A 297 -4.34 -2.94 -7.99
N TYR A 298 -3.58 -4.02 -7.89
CA TYR A 298 -2.65 -4.43 -8.93
C TYR A 298 -3.11 -5.64 -9.76
N ASN A 299 -4.31 -6.17 -9.50
CA ASN A 299 -4.76 -7.47 -10.02
C ASN A 299 -3.66 -8.53 -9.83
N PHE A 300 -3.13 -8.60 -8.61
CA PHE A 300 -1.83 -9.23 -8.38
C PHE A 300 -1.86 -10.76 -8.54
N LEU A 301 -3.04 -11.38 -8.44
CA LEU A 301 -3.28 -12.82 -8.58
C LEU A 301 -3.82 -13.19 -9.98
N GLU A 302 -3.81 -12.27 -10.95
CA GLU A 302 -4.34 -12.49 -12.31
C GLU A 302 -3.72 -13.68 -13.04
N HIS A 303 -2.46 -14.01 -12.74
CA HIS A 303 -1.73 -15.13 -13.34
C HIS A 303 -1.64 -16.37 -12.44
N LEU A 304 -2.38 -16.41 -11.33
CA LEU A 304 -2.48 -17.61 -10.52
C LEU A 304 -3.17 -18.70 -11.34
N GLN A 305 -2.55 -19.88 -11.42
CA GLN A 305 -3.03 -21.05 -12.17
C GLN A 305 -3.15 -22.25 -11.23
N LEU A 306 -4.16 -23.09 -11.41
CA LEU A 306 -4.29 -24.34 -10.66
C LEU A 306 -3.91 -25.54 -11.54
N ASP A 307 -3.11 -26.47 -11.01
CA ASP A 307 -2.71 -27.67 -11.73
C ASP A 307 -3.42 -28.94 -11.24
N LYS A 308 -3.17 -30.09 -11.89
CA LYS A 308 -3.78 -31.37 -11.50
C LYS A 308 -3.36 -31.83 -10.10
N THR A 309 -2.17 -31.49 -9.63
CA THR A 309 -1.70 -31.85 -8.27
C THR A 309 -2.43 -31.05 -7.19
N ASP A 310 -2.89 -29.85 -7.54
CA ASP A 310 -3.74 -29.01 -6.69
C ASP A 310 -5.19 -29.53 -6.59
N ILE A 311 -5.57 -30.51 -7.42
CA ILE A 311 -6.96 -30.98 -7.56
C ILE A 311 -7.09 -32.48 -7.22
N VAL A 312 -6.07 -33.29 -7.51
CA VAL A 312 -6.14 -34.76 -7.40
C VAL A 312 -5.25 -35.28 -6.28
N TYR A 313 -5.78 -35.33 -5.04
CA TYR A 313 -5.42 -36.34 -4.05
C TYR A 313 -6.64 -36.62 -3.15
N ALA A 314 -6.89 -37.92 -2.95
CA ALA A 314 -8.14 -38.51 -2.51
C ALA A 314 -8.53 -38.28 -1.03
N SER A 315 -9.86 -38.33 -0.80
CA SER A 315 -10.66 -38.31 0.44
C SER A 315 -10.50 -37.10 1.36
N LEU A 316 -11.63 -36.44 1.60
CA LEU A 316 -11.80 -35.11 2.19
C LEU A 316 -10.70 -34.19 1.71
N GLY A 317 -10.82 -33.84 0.43
CA GLY A 317 -9.81 -33.09 -0.30
C GLY A 317 -9.69 -31.66 0.21
N PHE A 318 -9.01 -31.45 1.35
CA PHE A 318 -8.48 -30.16 1.80
C PHE A 318 -7.33 -29.69 0.89
N ASN A 319 -7.59 -29.71 -0.42
CA ASN A 319 -6.69 -29.18 -1.42
C ASN A 319 -6.89 -27.66 -1.53
N ILE A 320 -6.05 -26.98 -2.29
CA ILE A 320 -6.11 -25.52 -2.35
C ILE A 320 -7.43 -24.98 -2.89
N LEU A 321 -8.07 -25.75 -3.77
CA LEU A 321 -9.40 -25.44 -4.27
C LEU A 321 -10.45 -25.49 -3.14
N TRP A 322 -10.40 -26.51 -2.30
CA TRP A 322 -11.23 -26.58 -1.10
C TRP A 322 -10.98 -25.38 -0.19
N LEU A 323 -9.72 -24.98 0.01
CA LEU A 323 -9.40 -23.80 0.84
C LEU A 323 -9.95 -22.51 0.23
N PHE A 324 -9.91 -22.34 -1.09
CA PHE A 324 -10.49 -21.18 -1.78
C PHE A 324 -12.02 -21.16 -1.77
N LEU A 325 -12.68 -22.31 -1.84
CA LEU A 325 -14.14 -22.40 -1.85
C LEU A 325 -14.75 -22.38 -0.46
N ALA A 326 -14.08 -23.02 0.51
CA ALA A 326 -14.53 -23.08 1.90
C ALA A 326 -14.38 -21.72 2.59
N ILE A 327 -13.39 -20.93 2.19
CA ILE A 327 -13.03 -19.68 2.87
C ILE A 327 -13.21 -18.52 1.91
N ASN A 328 -14.09 -17.61 2.30
CA ASN A 328 -14.52 -16.47 1.51
C ASN A 328 -13.35 -15.66 0.91
N ILE A 329 -13.13 -15.78 -0.40
CA ILE A 329 -12.14 -15.00 -1.16
C ILE A 329 -12.69 -13.67 -1.68
N GLU A 330 -13.95 -13.31 -1.38
CA GLU A 330 -14.60 -12.12 -1.96
C GLU A 330 -13.79 -10.83 -1.72
N ASP A 331 -13.14 -10.72 -0.57
CA ASP A 331 -12.34 -9.55 -0.20
C ASP A 331 -11.07 -9.36 -1.04
N ILE A 332 -10.59 -10.42 -1.71
CA ILE A 332 -9.46 -10.40 -2.65
C ILE A 332 -9.88 -10.73 -4.09
N ARG A 333 -11.19 -10.74 -4.37
CA ARG A 333 -11.72 -11.17 -5.67
C ARG A 333 -11.17 -10.35 -6.83
N THR A 334 -11.06 -9.04 -6.67
CA THR A 334 -10.54 -8.16 -7.72
C THR A 334 -9.06 -8.39 -8.00
N ALA A 335 -8.30 -8.94 -7.04
CA ALA A 335 -6.91 -9.33 -7.26
C ALA A 335 -6.74 -10.38 -8.38
N PHE A 336 -7.77 -11.17 -8.68
CA PHE A 336 -7.73 -12.15 -9.77
C PHE A 336 -7.94 -11.53 -11.16
N GLY A 337 -8.29 -10.25 -11.26
CA GLY A 337 -8.45 -9.56 -12.55
C GLY A 337 -9.38 -10.33 -13.51
N ASN A 338 -8.89 -10.61 -14.72
CA ASN A 338 -9.61 -11.36 -15.74
C ASN A 338 -9.27 -12.87 -15.74
N SER A 339 -8.79 -13.41 -14.63
CA SER A 339 -8.40 -14.82 -14.54
C SER A 339 -9.60 -15.75 -14.76
N ASN A 340 -9.40 -16.78 -15.58
CA ASN A 340 -10.37 -17.86 -15.82
C ASN A 340 -10.26 -18.99 -14.79
N LEU A 341 -9.64 -18.75 -13.63
CA LEU A 341 -9.32 -19.75 -12.61
C LEU A 341 -10.48 -20.72 -12.31
N LEU A 342 -11.67 -20.18 -12.06
CA LEU A 342 -12.86 -20.98 -11.74
C LEU A 342 -13.32 -21.86 -12.91
N GLU A 343 -13.22 -21.37 -14.15
CA GLU A 343 -13.54 -22.15 -15.34
C GLU A 343 -12.52 -23.27 -15.58
N GLU A 344 -11.23 -23.00 -15.34
CA GLU A 344 -10.15 -23.99 -15.44
C GLU A 344 -10.29 -25.09 -14.38
N ILE A 345 -10.62 -24.72 -13.14
CA ILE A 345 -10.94 -25.67 -12.08
C ILE A 345 -12.07 -26.61 -12.53
N GLY A 346 -13.16 -26.04 -13.06
CA GLY A 346 -14.33 -26.81 -13.46
C GLY A 346 -14.03 -27.86 -14.54
N LYS A 347 -13.00 -27.65 -15.36
CA LYS A 347 -12.51 -28.60 -16.37
C LYS A 347 -11.67 -29.74 -15.78
N LEU A 348 -11.01 -29.50 -14.65
CA LEU A 348 -10.08 -30.44 -14.02
C LEU A 348 -10.75 -31.39 -13.02
N ILE A 349 -11.95 -31.06 -12.54
CA ILE A 349 -12.73 -31.90 -11.63
C ILE A 349 -13.40 -33.04 -12.39
N THR A 350 -13.06 -34.28 -12.06
CA THR A 350 -13.76 -35.45 -12.62
C THR A 350 -15.10 -35.67 -11.91
N LYS A 351 -16.10 -36.20 -12.64
CA LYS A 351 -17.41 -36.53 -12.07
C LYS A 351 -17.30 -37.53 -10.90
N GLU A 352 -16.37 -38.47 -11.00
CA GLU A 352 -16.11 -39.47 -9.97
C GLU A 352 -15.52 -38.86 -8.69
N SER A 353 -14.49 -38.01 -8.82
CA SER A 353 -13.91 -37.31 -7.67
C SER A 353 -14.92 -36.36 -7.01
N ALA A 354 -15.73 -35.65 -7.81
CA ALA A 354 -16.78 -34.78 -7.31
C ALA A 354 -17.82 -35.55 -6.49
N ASN A 355 -18.32 -36.67 -7.01
CA ASN A 355 -19.33 -37.47 -6.32
C ASN A 355 -18.82 -38.04 -4.99
N LYS A 356 -17.57 -38.51 -4.95
CA LYS A 356 -16.96 -39.00 -3.71
C LYS A 356 -16.89 -37.89 -2.65
N THR A 357 -16.41 -36.71 -3.03
CA THR A 357 -16.32 -35.57 -2.11
C THR A 357 -17.69 -35.06 -1.69
N ILE A 358 -18.71 -35.08 -2.57
CA ILE A 358 -20.08 -34.72 -2.22
C ILE A 358 -20.63 -35.68 -1.15
N SER A 359 -20.42 -36.99 -1.30
CA SER A 359 -20.87 -37.97 -0.30
C SER A 359 -20.21 -37.75 1.06
N GLU A 360 -18.90 -37.47 1.09
CA GLU A 360 -18.17 -37.14 2.32
C GLU A 360 -18.73 -35.83 2.94
N ILE A 361 -18.99 -34.80 2.13
CA ILE A 361 -19.60 -33.55 2.60
C ILE A 361 -20.98 -33.79 3.21
N GLU A 362 -21.81 -34.65 2.62
CA GLU A 362 -23.15 -34.95 3.11
C GLU A 362 -23.12 -35.66 4.47
N GLU A 363 -22.22 -36.64 4.64
CA GLU A 363 -22.00 -37.34 5.91
C GLU A 363 -21.60 -36.34 7.00
N ILE A 364 -20.60 -35.50 6.73
CA ILE A 364 -20.15 -34.45 7.67
C ILE A 364 -21.25 -33.46 8.00
N THR A 365 -21.97 -33.00 6.99
CA THR A 365 -23.04 -32.02 7.20
C THR A 365 -24.11 -32.60 8.13
N SER A 366 -24.42 -33.90 7.99
CA SER A 366 -25.34 -34.60 8.89
C SER A 366 -24.83 -34.66 10.33
N GLU A 367 -23.55 -35.03 10.54
CA GLU A 367 -22.94 -35.05 11.88
C GLU A 367 -22.94 -33.66 12.54
N LEU A 368 -22.66 -32.61 11.75
CA LEU A 368 -22.69 -31.23 12.21
C LEU A 368 -24.10 -30.75 12.54
N GLU A 369 -25.11 -31.16 11.77
CA GLU A 369 -26.52 -30.84 12.07
C GLU A 369 -26.99 -31.54 13.35
N GLU A 370 -26.57 -32.79 13.61
CA GLU A 370 -26.84 -33.48 14.87
C GLU A 370 -26.18 -32.75 16.05
N THR A 371 -24.89 -32.41 15.91
CA THR A 371 -24.14 -31.65 16.92
C THR A 371 -24.78 -30.29 17.18
N LYS A 372 -25.19 -29.58 16.11
CA LYS A 372 -25.89 -28.30 16.19
C LYS A 372 -27.17 -28.42 17.03
N ASN A 373 -27.97 -29.46 16.80
CA ASN A 373 -29.18 -29.72 17.55
C ASN A 373 -28.88 -29.99 19.03
N GLU A 374 -27.83 -30.76 19.35
CA GLU A 374 -27.40 -31.01 20.74
C GLU A 374 -27.06 -29.69 21.46
N TYR A 375 -26.28 -28.82 20.83
CA TYR A 375 -25.94 -27.51 21.38
C TYR A 375 -27.16 -26.61 21.58
N GLN A 376 -28.10 -26.59 20.63
CA GLN A 376 -29.35 -25.82 20.77
C GLN A 376 -30.20 -26.32 21.94
N ILE A 377 -30.32 -27.65 22.11
CA ILE A 377 -31.03 -28.26 23.24
C ILE A 377 -30.34 -27.91 24.57
N ASN A 378 -29.00 -28.00 24.63
CA ASN A 378 -28.21 -27.66 25.80
C ASN A 378 -28.37 -26.19 26.20
N ILE A 379 -28.30 -25.26 25.24
CA ILE A 379 -28.51 -23.82 25.46
C ILE A 379 -29.91 -23.56 26.02
N LYS A 380 -30.95 -24.18 25.44
CA LYS A 380 -32.33 -24.04 25.90
C LYS A 380 -32.49 -24.59 27.32
N SER A 381 -31.92 -25.77 27.60
CA SER A 381 -31.90 -26.35 28.94
C SER A 381 -31.23 -25.44 29.97
N MET A 382 -30.17 -24.72 29.62
CA MET A 382 -29.53 -23.75 30.50
C MET A 382 -30.40 -22.53 30.78
N ASP A 383 -31.14 -22.03 29.78
CA ASP A 383 -32.10 -20.94 29.98
C ASP A 383 -33.20 -21.35 30.98
N ASP A 384 -33.73 -22.57 30.85
CA ASP A 384 -34.73 -23.14 31.77
C ASP A 384 -34.16 -23.27 33.20
N LYS A 385 -32.90 -23.75 33.35
CA LYS A 385 -32.21 -23.84 34.65
C LYS A 385 -32.03 -22.48 35.32
N LYS A 386 -31.57 -21.47 34.57
CA LYS A 386 -31.40 -20.11 35.08
C LYS A 386 -32.72 -19.50 35.53
N LEU A 387 -33.81 -19.76 34.79
CA LEU A 387 -35.15 -19.31 35.17
C LEU A 387 -35.58 -19.95 36.50
N LYS A 388 -35.38 -21.26 36.64
CA LYS A 388 -35.71 -22.00 37.86
C LYS A 388 -34.87 -21.56 39.08
N LEU A 389 -33.58 -21.30 38.90
CA LEU A 389 -32.69 -20.77 39.95
C LEU A 389 -33.09 -19.38 40.43
N LYS A 390 -33.63 -18.54 39.54
CA LYS A 390 -34.12 -17.19 39.90
C LYS A 390 -35.48 -17.23 40.60
N SER A 391 -36.26 -18.30 40.46
CA SER A 391 -37.60 -18.41 41.02
C SER A 391 -37.68 -19.12 42.37
N ILE A 392 -36.68 -19.94 42.72
CA ILE A 392 -36.65 -20.70 43.99
C ILE A 392 -36.24 -19.78 45.15
N SER A 393 -36.96 -19.84 46.27
CA SER A 393 -36.58 -19.16 47.52
C SER A 393 -35.56 -19.97 48.33
N SER A 394 -34.82 -19.30 49.22
CA SER A 394 -33.85 -19.96 50.12
C SER A 394 -34.49 -21.04 51.00
N GLU A 395 -35.75 -20.84 51.43
CA GLU A 395 -36.51 -21.80 52.24
C GLU A 395 -36.96 -23.02 51.43
N GLU A 396 -37.43 -22.79 50.20
CA GLU A 396 -37.86 -23.85 49.29
C GLU A 396 -36.68 -24.74 48.87
N TYR A 397 -35.51 -24.14 48.65
CA TYR A 397 -34.28 -24.88 48.34
C TYR A 397 -33.82 -25.82 49.46
N ILE A 398 -33.94 -25.42 50.73
CA ILE A 398 -33.54 -26.26 51.87
C ILE A 398 -34.38 -27.54 51.92
N ASN A 399 -35.65 -27.45 51.53
CA ASN A 399 -36.61 -28.55 51.59
C ASN A 399 -36.53 -29.55 50.42
N LEU A 400 -35.75 -29.27 49.37
CA LEU A 400 -35.57 -30.21 48.25
C LEU A 400 -34.58 -31.33 48.61
N SER A 401 -34.91 -32.57 48.21
CA SER A 401 -33.98 -33.70 48.28
C SER A 401 -32.79 -33.53 47.34
N ASP A 402 -31.69 -34.25 47.56
CA ASP A 402 -30.50 -34.18 46.68
C ASP A 402 -30.81 -34.61 45.24
N THR A 403 -31.76 -35.53 45.05
CA THR A 403 -32.28 -35.94 43.75
C THR A 403 -33.14 -34.85 43.08
N GLU A 404 -33.90 -34.09 43.87
CA GLU A 404 -34.68 -32.95 43.37
C GLU A 404 -33.79 -31.74 43.08
N LYS A 405 -32.71 -31.54 43.85
CA LYS A 405 -31.68 -30.52 43.60
C LYS A 405 -30.89 -30.83 42.34
N GLU A 406 -30.46 -32.08 42.13
CA GLU A 406 -29.74 -32.48 40.92
C GLU A 406 -30.65 -32.47 39.67
N SER A 407 -31.92 -32.87 39.79
CA SER A 407 -32.87 -32.82 38.67
C SER A 407 -33.35 -31.40 38.34
N SER A 408 -33.38 -30.50 39.34
CA SER A 408 -33.70 -29.08 39.16
C SER A 408 -32.52 -28.24 38.71
N ILE A 409 -31.29 -28.65 39.06
CA ILE A 409 -30.05 -27.91 38.84
C ILE A 409 -28.92 -28.91 38.48
N PRO A 410 -28.78 -29.29 37.19
CA PRO A 410 -27.75 -30.25 36.78
C PRO A 410 -26.34 -29.69 36.97
N GLY A 411 -25.48 -30.46 37.66
CA GLY A 411 -24.17 -30.02 38.12
C GLY A 411 -24.13 -29.65 39.61
N TYR A 412 -25.27 -29.77 40.31
CA TYR A 412 -25.38 -29.58 41.75
C TYR A 412 -24.29 -30.34 42.52
N LYS A 413 -24.07 -31.63 42.21
CA LYS A 413 -23.02 -32.45 42.86
C LYS A 413 -21.58 -32.05 42.56
N ILE A 414 -21.31 -31.35 41.46
CA ILE A 414 -19.94 -31.00 41.02
C ILE A 414 -19.50 -29.65 41.61
N TYR A 415 -20.44 -28.74 41.85
CA TYR A 415 -20.16 -27.36 42.30
C TYR A 415 -20.76 -27.02 43.67
N LYS A 416 -21.16 -28.03 44.45
CA LYS A 416 -21.66 -27.85 45.81
C LYS A 416 -20.49 -27.42 46.71
N ASP A 417 -20.43 -26.13 46.99
CA ASP A 417 -19.71 -25.65 48.17
C ASP A 417 -20.72 -25.58 49.32
N GLU A 418 -20.69 -26.59 50.20
CA GLU A 418 -21.60 -26.68 51.34
C GLU A 418 -21.45 -25.51 52.34
N SER A 419 -20.38 -24.71 52.19
CA SER A 419 -20.11 -23.56 53.04
C SER A 419 -20.79 -22.26 52.57
N LEU A 420 -21.35 -22.21 51.36
CA LEU A 420 -21.96 -21.00 50.79
C LEU A 420 -23.49 -20.96 50.99
N PRO A 421 -24.07 -19.82 51.43
CA PRO A 421 -25.51 -19.60 51.40
C PRO A 421 -26.09 -19.76 49.98
N PHE A 422 -27.34 -20.26 49.88
CA PHE A 422 -28.00 -20.53 48.60
C PHE A 422 -27.98 -19.33 47.65
N GLU A 423 -28.21 -18.11 48.15
CA GLU A 423 -28.19 -16.88 47.34
C GLU A 423 -26.84 -16.61 46.68
N LEU A 424 -25.74 -16.88 47.39
CA LEU A 424 -24.39 -16.65 46.87
C LEU A 424 -23.98 -17.76 45.91
N TRP A 425 -24.36 -19.00 46.22
CA TRP A 425 -24.15 -20.14 45.34
C TRP A 425 -24.95 -20.04 44.04
N SER A 426 -26.23 -19.68 44.10
CA SER A 426 -27.11 -19.57 42.93
C SER A 426 -26.63 -18.48 41.98
N LYS A 427 -26.15 -17.34 42.52
CA LYS A 427 -25.53 -16.27 41.73
C LYS A 427 -24.28 -16.75 40.99
N LYS A 428 -23.34 -17.40 41.69
CA LYS A 428 -22.11 -17.97 41.09
C LYS A 428 -22.45 -19.03 40.02
N HIS A 429 -23.46 -19.87 40.27
CA HIS A 429 -23.86 -20.89 39.32
C HIS A 429 -24.54 -20.29 38.08
N ILE A 430 -25.32 -19.21 38.23
CA ILE A 430 -25.86 -18.45 37.09
C ILE A 430 -24.74 -17.81 36.26
N GLU A 431 -23.70 -17.27 36.89
CA GLU A 431 -22.52 -16.73 36.20
C GLU A 431 -21.83 -17.84 35.37
N TYR A 432 -21.57 -19.01 35.96
CA TYR A 432 -21.04 -20.17 35.25
C TYR A 432 -21.93 -20.60 34.06
N LEU A 433 -23.24 -20.69 34.27
CA LEU A 433 -24.18 -21.05 33.19
C LEU A 433 -24.17 -20.00 32.06
N ASN A 434 -23.98 -18.72 32.37
CA ASN A 434 -23.84 -17.68 31.35
C ASN A 434 -22.54 -17.83 30.55
N GLU A 435 -21.41 -18.10 31.22
CA GLU A 435 -20.13 -18.36 30.54
C GLU A 435 -20.21 -19.60 29.63
N TYR A 436 -20.73 -20.72 30.14
CA TYR A 436 -20.89 -21.94 29.36
C TYR A 436 -21.87 -21.74 28.19
N GLN A 437 -22.96 -21.00 28.40
CA GLN A 437 -23.90 -20.69 27.34
C GLN A 437 -23.28 -19.79 26.26
N GLN A 438 -22.42 -18.84 26.65
CA GLN A 438 -21.66 -18.03 25.70
C GLN A 438 -20.75 -18.89 24.83
N ILE A 439 -19.95 -19.78 25.44
CA ILE A 439 -19.08 -20.72 24.72
C ILE A 439 -19.91 -21.62 23.78
N SER A 440 -21.07 -22.10 24.25
CA SER A 440 -21.98 -22.91 23.46
C SER A 440 -22.54 -22.15 22.25
N ARG A 441 -22.92 -20.88 22.41
CA ARG A 441 -23.39 -20.03 21.30
C ARG A 441 -22.28 -19.71 20.30
N GLU A 442 -21.07 -19.49 20.77
CA GLU A 442 -19.90 -19.32 19.90
C GLU A 442 -19.60 -20.58 19.09
N THR A 443 -19.72 -21.75 19.71
CA THR A 443 -19.58 -23.07 19.05
C THR A 443 -20.69 -23.31 18.03
N LEU A 444 -21.93 -22.95 18.35
CA LEU A 444 -23.06 -23.05 17.41
C LEU A 444 -22.82 -22.20 16.15
N ASN A 445 -22.37 -20.96 16.31
CA ASN A 445 -22.04 -20.08 15.18
C ASN A 445 -20.91 -20.67 14.30
N LYS A 446 -19.93 -21.36 14.90
CA LYS A 446 -18.85 -22.04 14.17
C LYS A 446 -19.36 -23.22 13.35
N ILE A 447 -20.27 -24.00 13.91
CA ILE A 447 -20.93 -25.12 13.21
C ILE A 447 -21.75 -24.59 12.03
N ASP A 448 -22.56 -23.55 12.24
CA ASP A 448 -23.38 -22.93 11.19
C ASP A 448 -22.52 -22.43 10.02
N ASN A 449 -21.42 -21.73 10.30
CA ASN A 449 -20.50 -21.27 9.26
C ASN A 449 -19.86 -22.44 8.50
N SER A 450 -19.53 -23.53 9.19
CA SER A 450 -18.94 -24.72 8.57
C SER A 450 -19.94 -25.43 7.66
N ILE A 451 -21.21 -25.56 8.08
CA ILE A 451 -22.30 -26.11 7.24
C ILE A 451 -22.49 -25.25 5.98
N ILE A 452 -22.54 -23.92 6.12
CA ILE A 452 -22.68 -23.00 4.97
C ILE A 452 -21.50 -23.16 3.99
N ALA A 453 -20.27 -23.26 4.50
CA ALA A 453 -19.09 -23.48 3.66
C ALA A 453 -19.17 -24.81 2.91
N LEU A 454 -19.50 -25.90 3.60
CA LEU A 454 -19.67 -27.23 3.01
C LEU A 454 -20.77 -27.25 1.93
N GLN A 455 -21.89 -26.57 2.16
CA GLN A 455 -22.97 -26.45 1.18
C GLN A 455 -22.54 -25.69 -0.08
N LYS A 456 -21.76 -24.61 0.05
CA LYS A 456 -21.20 -23.88 -1.09
C LYS A 456 -20.28 -24.77 -1.93
N ILE A 457 -19.43 -25.56 -1.28
CA ILE A 457 -18.52 -26.51 -1.96
C ILE A 457 -19.34 -27.57 -2.70
N LYS A 458 -20.32 -28.17 -2.03
CA LYS A 458 -21.23 -29.15 -2.66
C LYS A 458 -21.89 -28.56 -3.90
N TYR A 459 -22.43 -27.34 -3.81
CA TYR A 459 -23.06 -26.66 -4.94
C TYR A 459 -22.09 -26.41 -6.10
N PHE A 460 -20.84 -26.01 -5.81
CA PHE A 460 -19.78 -25.86 -6.80
C PHE A 460 -19.44 -27.19 -7.50
N LEU A 461 -19.24 -28.27 -6.73
CA LEU A 461 -18.93 -29.59 -7.28
C LEU A 461 -20.06 -30.16 -8.15
N GLN A 462 -21.31 -29.82 -7.85
CA GLN A 462 -22.48 -30.20 -8.66
C GLN A 462 -22.59 -29.40 -9.95
N ASN A 463 -22.14 -28.13 -9.97
CA ASN A 463 -22.31 -27.20 -11.08
C ASN A 463 -21.03 -26.45 -11.48
N PRO A 464 -19.92 -27.15 -11.79
CA PRO A 464 -18.61 -26.52 -11.99
C PRO A 464 -18.55 -25.56 -13.20
N LYS A 465 -19.45 -25.72 -14.18
CA LYS A 465 -19.49 -24.91 -15.41
C LYS A 465 -20.35 -23.64 -15.30
N ASN A 466 -21.19 -23.51 -14.27
CA ASN A 466 -22.18 -22.43 -14.16
C ASN A 466 -21.75 -21.30 -13.20
N GLN A 467 -20.53 -21.34 -12.66
CA GLN A 467 -20.04 -20.38 -11.66
C GLN A 467 -18.91 -19.50 -12.21
N SER A 468 -19.17 -18.76 -13.29
CA SER A 468 -18.28 -17.67 -13.75
C SER A 468 -18.44 -16.38 -12.93
N ASN A 469 -19.31 -16.37 -11.91
CA ASN A 469 -19.73 -15.19 -11.15
C ASN A 469 -19.45 -15.31 -9.67
#